data_AF-A0A1H0YPC5-F1
#
_entry.id   AF-A0A1H0YPC5-F1
#
_cell.length_a   1.000
_cell.length_b   1.000
_cell.length_c   1.000
_cell.angle_alpha   90.00
_cell.angle_beta   90.00
_cell.angle_gamma   90.00
#
_symmetry.space_group_name_H-M   'P 1'
#
loop_
_entity.id
_entity.type
_entity.pdbx_description
1 polymer ?
#
loop_
_entity_poly.entity_id
_entity_poly.type
_entity_poly.pdbx_seq_one_letter_code
_entity_poly.pdbx_strand_id
1 'polypeptide(L)'
;MDLSAPPPPSPRRGPRTGPRTGPRTGPVDWDLAARTAVRLSRPGPRVSPERAADVVQLLRAAAAEAPAHVARVTGLDVPAGPGAVVVERGAWARANVTAFRALLEPLLEDVLARRERERRSSRRRSRGGLGDGRAATAVTRSVTGAELGSLLALLSPRVLGQYDAFGPDGGRLMLVAPNVLEVAQQLDVDLDDFALWVALHEETHRVQFAAAPWLADHLRERVRALADDLVGDPGAGLERAAAAVRSLPELVRRGGGASGGAAGAPVGLLDLLQTPAQRRALAEATAVMSLLEGHADVVMDEVGPQVVPSVALIRARFAARRARSRGLVDQVLRSVLGLEAKLRQYADGARFVRGVTRRVGTAGLNAVWSGPAALPAPEEVADPAAWVRRVHG
;
A
#
# COMPACT_ATOMS: atom_id res chain seq x y z
N MET A 1 -25.11 6.97 24.15
CA MET A 1 -25.89 8.22 24.33
C MET A 1 -25.15 9.28 23.54
N ASP A 2 -25.87 9.98 22.67
CA ASP A 2 -25.34 10.93 21.70
C ASP A 2 -24.80 12.17 22.43
N LEU A 3 -23.53 12.52 22.23
CA LEU A 3 -22.83 13.59 22.94
C LEU A 3 -22.24 14.56 21.91
N SER A 4 -23.01 15.59 21.56
CA SER A 4 -22.50 16.82 20.94
C SER A 4 -23.02 18.02 21.72
N ALA A 5 -22.10 18.90 22.13
CA ALA A 5 -22.40 20.21 22.67
C ALA A 5 -23.11 21.10 21.61
N PRO A 6 -23.97 22.05 22.01
CA PRO A 6 -24.70 22.89 21.06
C PRO A 6 -23.75 23.86 20.31
N PRO A 7 -23.96 24.09 19.01
CA PRO A 7 -23.12 25.00 18.23
C PRO A 7 -23.48 26.48 18.48
N PRO A 8 -22.54 27.41 18.26
CA PRO A 8 -22.80 28.86 18.35
C PRO A 8 -23.74 29.37 17.24
N PRO A 9 -24.41 30.53 17.42
CA PRO A 9 -25.41 31.04 16.48
C PRO A 9 -24.81 31.42 15.12
N SER A 10 -25.54 31.06 14.05
CA SER A 10 -25.11 31.25 12.66
C SER A 10 -25.10 32.71 12.22
N PRO A 11 -24.08 33.19 11.46
CA PRO A 11 -24.14 34.49 10.82
C PRO A 11 -25.11 34.48 9.61
N ARG A 12 -25.75 35.63 9.39
CA ARG A 12 -26.80 35.88 8.38
C ARG A 12 -26.37 35.44 6.97
N ARG A 13 -27.27 34.72 6.27
CA ARG A 13 -27.08 34.24 4.90
C ARG A 13 -27.03 35.39 3.89
N GLY A 14 -25.85 35.65 3.34
CA GLY A 14 -25.71 36.28 2.02
C GLY A 14 -25.97 35.29 0.87
N PRO A 15 -26.16 35.76 -0.37
CA PRO A 15 -26.46 34.90 -1.51
C PRO A 15 -25.30 33.92 -1.79
N ARG A 16 -25.62 32.61 -1.79
CA ARG A 16 -24.65 31.52 -1.99
C ARG A 16 -24.24 31.45 -3.47
N THR A 17 -23.10 32.05 -3.81
CA THR A 17 -22.35 31.73 -5.03
C THR A 17 -21.25 30.71 -4.69
N GLY A 18 -21.66 29.49 -4.34
CA GLY A 18 -20.75 28.33 -4.30
C GLY A 18 -20.62 27.71 -5.70
N PRO A 19 -19.47 27.12 -6.07
CA PRO A 19 -19.34 26.42 -7.34
C PRO A 19 -20.36 25.29 -7.40
N ARG A 20 -21.17 25.27 -8.47
CA ARG A 20 -22.12 24.20 -8.77
C ARG A 20 -21.35 22.88 -8.89
N THR A 21 -21.49 21.98 -7.93
CA THR A 21 -21.00 20.60 -8.06
C THR A 21 -21.78 19.93 -9.20
N GLY A 22 -21.13 19.79 -10.36
CA GLY A 22 -21.63 18.96 -11.46
C GLY A 22 -21.73 17.49 -11.05
N PRO A 23 -22.35 16.64 -11.88
CA PRO A 23 -22.45 15.21 -11.59
C PRO A 23 -21.04 14.61 -11.41
N ARG A 24 -20.84 13.78 -10.39
CA ARG A 24 -19.60 13.04 -10.15
C ARG A 24 -19.43 11.95 -11.20
N THR A 25 -18.71 12.24 -12.29
CA THR A 25 -18.65 11.43 -13.52
C THR A 25 -17.49 10.42 -13.59
N GLY A 26 -17.16 9.75 -12.48
CA GLY A 26 -16.11 8.71 -12.45
C GLY A 26 -16.65 7.29 -12.71
N PRO A 27 -15.80 6.32 -13.14
CA PRO A 27 -16.18 4.91 -13.30
C PRO A 27 -16.27 4.13 -11.97
N VAL A 28 -15.88 4.73 -10.85
CA VAL A 28 -15.99 4.15 -9.50
C VAL A 28 -16.86 5.05 -8.63
N ASP A 29 -17.84 4.48 -7.92
CA ASP A 29 -18.57 5.21 -6.88
C ASP A 29 -17.78 5.19 -5.57
N TRP A 30 -16.89 6.17 -5.42
CA TRP A 30 -16.06 6.34 -4.23
C TRP A 30 -16.84 6.59 -2.94
N ASP A 31 -18.03 7.21 -3.02
CA ASP A 31 -18.83 7.48 -1.83
C ASP A 31 -19.50 6.19 -1.34
N LEU A 32 -19.97 5.35 -2.27
CA LEU A 32 -20.45 4.00 -1.96
C LEU A 32 -19.33 3.15 -1.38
N ALA A 33 -18.12 3.20 -1.95
CA ALA A 33 -16.96 2.50 -1.40
C ALA A 33 -16.68 2.91 0.05
N ALA A 34 -16.63 4.22 0.34
CA ALA A 34 -16.41 4.73 1.69
C ALA A 34 -17.51 4.32 2.68
N ARG A 35 -18.79 4.39 2.27
CA ARG A 35 -19.92 3.97 3.12
C ARG A 35 -19.87 2.47 3.41
N THR A 36 -19.61 1.65 2.39
CA THR A 36 -19.51 0.20 2.52
C THR A 36 -18.32 -0.19 3.40
N ALA A 37 -17.16 0.43 3.21
CA ALA A 37 -15.97 0.19 4.02
C ALA A 37 -16.23 0.45 5.51
N VAL A 38 -16.85 1.58 5.84
CA VAL A 38 -17.17 1.94 7.22
C VAL A 38 -18.21 1.00 7.81
N ARG A 39 -19.28 0.70 7.07
CA ARG A 39 -20.37 -0.16 7.55
C ARG A 39 -19.93 -1.60 7.83
N LEU A 40 -19.03 -2.14 7.00
CA LEU A 40 -18.56 -3.51 7.11
C LEU A 40 -17.34 -3.67 8.03
N SER A 41 -16.69 -2.57 8.44
CA SER A 41 -15.55 -2.61 9.36
C SER A 41 -16.00 -3.15 10.72
N ARG A 42 -15.40 -4.27 11.15
CA ARG A 42 -15.72 -4.90 12.44
C ARG A 42 -15.28 -3.99 13.59
N PRO A 43 -16.08 -3.81 14.66
CA PRO A 43 -15.66 -3.03 15.82
C PRO A 43 -14.45 -3.67 16.53
N GLY A 44 -13.69 -2.86 17.25
CA GLY A 44 -12.60 -3.31 18.11
C GLY A 44 -13.07 -4.06 19.37
N PRO A 45 -12.13 -4.42 20.27
CA PRO A 45 -12.46 -5.01 21.56
C PRO A 45 -13.36 -4.06 22.37
N ARG A 46 -14.29 -4.64 23.14
CA ARG A 46 -15.18 -3.85 24.00
C ARG A 46 -14.42 -3.42 25.25
N VAL A 47 -14.23 -2.11 25.42
CA VAL A 47 -13.61 -1.49 26.59
C VAL A 47 -14.47 -0.33 27.08
N SER A 48 -14.21 0.14 28.31
CA SER A 48 -14.88 1.34 28.81
C SER A 48 -14.44 2.60 28.04
N PRO A 49 -15.24 3.67 28.00
CA PRO A 49 -14.86 4.93 27.37
C PRO A 49 -13.56 5.51 27.92
N GLU A 50 -13.33 5.37 29.22
CA GLU A 50 -12.12 5.85 29.91
C GLU A 50 -10.90 5.09 29.38
N ARG A 51 -10.98 3.76 29.34
CA ARG A 51 -9.89 2.93 28.81
C ARG A 51 -9.62 3.23 27.34
N ALA A 52 -10.65 3.49 26.53
CA ALA A 52 -10.47 3.90 25.14
C ALA A 52 -9.73 5.24 25.03
N ALA A 53 -10.08 6.22 25.87
CA ALA A 53 -9.40 7.51 25.93
C ALA A 53 -7.93 7.35 26.34
N ASP A 54 -7.62 6.50 27.32
CA ASP A 54 -6.25 6.20 27.75
C ASP A 54 -5.41 5.62 26.62
N VAL A 55 -5.95 4.64 25.88
CA VAL A 55 -5.25 4.04 24.73
C VAL A 55 -4.99 5.08 23.64
N VAL A 56 -5.95 5.97 23.37
CA VAL A 56 -5.76 7.05 22.39
C VAL A 56 -4.67 8.03 22.84
N GLN A 57 -4.64 8.40 24.12
CA GLN A 57 -3.60 9.27 24.66
C GLN A 57 -2.22 8.62 24.61
N LEU A 58 -2.13 7.34 25.00
CA LEU A 58 -0.91 6.55 24.91
C LEU A 58 -0.35 6.53 23.49
N LEU A 59 -1.18 6.24 22.48
CA LEU A 59 -0.75 6.20 21.08
C LEU A 59 -0.28 7.56 20.57
N ARG A 60 -0.91 8.66 21.02
CA ARG A 60 -0.45 10.02 20.68
C ARG A 60 0.90 10.34 21.33
N ALA A 61 1.09 9.95 22.59
CA ALA A 61 2.36 10.13 23.29
C ALA A 61 3.49 9.34 22.62
N ALA A 62 3.25 8.05 22.36
CA ALA A 62 4.18 7.19 21.62
C ALA A 62 4.57 7.77 20.25
N ALA A 63 3.60 8.30 19.50
CA ALA A 63 3.86 8.94 18.21
C ALA A 63 4.59 10.29 18.32
N ALA A 64 4.44 11.01 19.42
CA ALA A 64 5.19 12.24 19.67
C ALA A 64 6.64 11.97 20.11
N GLU A 65 6.90 10.83 20.74
CA GLU A 65 8.22 10.38 21.18
C GLU A 65 9.05 9.77 20.04
N ALA A 66 8.43 8.97 19.17
CA ALA A 66 9.08 8.22 18.10
C ALA A 66 10.07 9.01 17.21
N PRO A 67 9.79 10.25 16.78
CA PRO A 67 10.67 10.97 15.84
C PRO A 67 12.11 11.12 16.34
N ALA A 68 12.31 11.40 17.63
CA ALA A 68 13.63 11.58 18.21
C ALA A 68 14.45 10.28 18.21
N HIS A 69 13.80 9.14 18.39
CA HIS A 69 14.45 7.83 18.34
C HIS A 69 14.81 7.44 16.90
N VAL A 70 13.87 7.63 15.96
CA VAL A 70 14.11 7.34 14.54
C VAL A 70 15.23 8.21 13.97
N ALA A 71 15.23 9.51 14.26
CA ALA A 71 16.28 10.42 13.80
C ALA A 71 17.67 10.01 14.32
N ARG A 72 17.77 9.62 15.59
CA ARG A 72 19.03 9.16 16.20
C ARG A 72 19.58 7.88 15.57
N VAL A 73 18.72 6.93 15.22
CA VAL A 73 19.13 5.65 14.60
C VAL A 73 19.47 5.82 13.12
N THR A 74 18.65 6.57 12.39
CA THR A 74 18.79 6.72 10.93
C THR A 74 19.80 7.79 10.52
N GLY A 75 20.07 8.76 11.40
CA GLY A 75 20.84 9.96 11.05
C GLY A 75 20.15 10.85 10.01
N LEU A 76 18.85 10.64 9.75
CA LEU A 76 18.08 11.47 8.83
C LEU A 76 17.47 12.65 9.59
N ASP A 77 17.91 13.86 9.25
CA ASP A 77 17.34 15.10 9.74
C ASP A 77 16.24 15.56 8.78
N VAL A 78 14.99 15.31 9.15
CA VAL A 78 13.82 15.69 8.35
C VAL A 78 12.90 16.60 9.18
N PRO A 79 12.19 17.55 8.54
CA PRO A 79 11.24 18.38 9.26
C PRO A 79 10.21 17.57 10.04
N ALA A 80 9.82 18.09 11.19
CA ALA A 80 8.71 17.54 11.96
C ALA A 80 7.45 17.53 11.08
N GLY A 81 6.85 16.35 10.95
CA GLY A 81 5.60 16.19 10.23
C GLY A 81 4.39 16.63 11.05
N PRO A 82 3.19 16.65 10.45
CA PRO A 82 1.96 16.74 11.22
C PRO A 82 1.87 15.57 12.20
N GLY A 83 1.36 15.84 13.41
CA GLY A 83 1.21 14.81 14.44
C GLY A 83 0.33 13.65 13.99
N ALA A 84 0.61 12.46 14.53
CA ALA A 84 -0.13 11.25 14.24
C ALA A 84 -1.63 11.38 14.54
N VAL A 85 -2.46 10.82 13.67
CA VAL A 85 -3.91 10.75 13.88
C VAL A 85 -4.28 9.35 14.35
N VAL A 86 -4.85 9.27 15.55
CA VAL A 86 -5.37 8.01 16.08
C VAL A 86 -6.80 7.80 15.59
N VAL A 87 -7.05 6.65 14.96
CA VAL A 87 -8.29 6.38 14.23
C VAL A 87 -8.91 5.02 14.60
N GLU A 88 -10.22 4.93 14.39
CA GLU A 88 -10.95 3.66 14.35
C GLU A 88 -10.80 2.97 12.98
N ARG A 89 -11.10 1.67 12.91
CA ARG A 89 -11.03 0.87 11.66
C ARG A 89 -11.81 1.46 10.50
N GLY A 90 -13.04 1.93 10.75
CA GLY A 90 -13.87 2.55 9.72
C GLY A 90 -13.27 3.86 9.21
N ALA A 91 -12.66 4.66 10.09
CA ALA A 91 -11.99 5.90 9.70
C ALA A 91 -10.73 5.61 8.87
N TRP A 92 -9.94 4.60 9.25
CA TRP A 92 -8.82 4.10 8.44
C TRP A 92 -9.27 3.62 7.05
N ALA A 93 -10.36 2.84 6.98
CA ALA A 93 -10.86 2.31 5.72
C ALA A 93 -11.36 3.43 4.79
N ARG A 94 -12.03 4.45 5.36
CA ARG A 94 -12.43 5.66 4.63
C ARG A 94 -11.23 6.45 4.11
N ALA A 95 -10.21 6.65 4.93
CA ALA A 95 -8.99 7.36 4.52
C ALA A 95 -8.33 6.66 3.32
N ASN A 96 -8.26 5.33 3.36
CA ASN A 96 -7.74 4.54 2.24
C ASN A 96 -8.60 4.67 0.98
N VAL A 97 -9.95 4.71 1.06
CA VAL A 97 -10.78 5.01 -0.12
C VAL A 97 -10.39 6.33 -0.77
N THR A 98 -10.12 7.37 0.04
CA THR A 98 -9.64 8.68 -0.46
C THR A 98 -8.28 8.56 -1.13
N ALA A 99 -7.33 7.82 -0.55
CA ALA A 99 -6.00 7.61 -1.14
C ALA A 99 -6.08 6.83 -2.47
N PHE A 100 -6.85 5.74 -2.52
CA PHE A 100 -7.11 4.98 -3.75
C PHE A 100 -7.75 5.85 -4.83
N ARG A 101 -8.68 6.72 -4.44
CA ARG A 101 -9.28 7.69 -5.37
C ARG A 101 -8.23 8.62 -5.95
N ALA A 102 -7.40 9.24 -5.11
CA ALA A 102 -6.34 10.15 -5.56
C ALA A 102 -5.34 9.46 -6.51
N LEU A 103 -5.07 8.17 -6.29
CA LEU A 103 -4.17 7.38 -7.12
C LEU A 103 -4.80 6.93 -8.46
N LEU A 104 -6.02 6.40 -8.41
CA LEU A 104 -6.65 5.72 -9.55
C LEU A 104 -7.49 6.65 -10.44
N GLU A 105 -8.06 7.72 -9.89
CA GLU A 105 -8.94 8.62 -10.67
C GLU A 105 -8.23 9.25 -11.87
N PRO A 106 -6.99 9.77 -11.76
CA PRO A 106 -6.27 10.32 -12.92
C PRO A 106 -6.03 9.28 -14.02
N LEU A 107 -5.66 8.06 -13.62
CA LEU A 107 -5.43 6.93 -14.53
C LEU A 107 -6.72 6.53 -15.26
N LEU A 108 -7.84 6.48 -14.53
CA LEU A 108 -9.14 6.14 -15.09
C LEU A 108 -9.64 7.22 -16.06
N GLU A 109 -9.41 8.50 -15.76
CA GLU A 109 -9.73 9.61 -16.65
C GLU A 109 -8.93 9.55 -17.95
N ASP A 110 -7.62 9.31 -17.87
CA ASP A 110 -6.74 9.17 -19.04
C ASP A 110 -7.20 8.04 -19.96
N VAL A 111 -7.54 6.91 -19.37
CA VAL A 111 -8.11 5.75 -20.07
C VAL A 111 -9.41 6.10 -20.78
N LEU A 112 -10.36 6.70 -20.05
CA LEU A 112 -11.68 7.00 -20.58
C LEU A 112 -11.56 8.03 -21.73
N ALA A 113 -10.65 8.98 -21.59
CA ALA A 113 -10.33 9.95 -22.63
C ALA A 113 -9.70 9.30 -23.87
N ARG A 114 -8.77 8.34 -23.70
CA ARG A 114 -8.18 7.54 -24.81
C ARG A 114 -9.27 6.75 -25.56
N ARG A 115 -10.13 6.03 -24.84
CA ARG A 115 -11.25 5.25 -25.41
C ARG A 115 -12.26 6.12 -26.16
N GLU A 116 -12.55 7.30 -25.63
CA GLU A 116 -13.44 8.25 -26.31
C GLU A 116 -12.83 8.77 -27.62
N ARG A 117 -11.52 9.06 -27.64
CA ARG A 117 -10.80 9.43 -28.87
C ARG A 117 -10.84 8.31 -29.91
N GLU A 118 -10.60 7.08 -29.50
CA GLU A 118 -10.68 5.89 -30.38
C GLU A 118 -12.10 5.69 -30.93
N ARG A 119 -13.12 5.73 -30.06
CA ARG A 119 -14.54 5.64 -30.45
C ARG A 119 -14.95 6.73 -31.43
N ARG A 120 -14.47 7.97 -31.25
CA ARG A 120 -14.72 9.06 -32.22
C ARG A 120 -14.01 8.79 -33.55
N SER A 121 -12.79 8.25 -33.50
CA SER A 121 -12.04 7.89 -34.71
C SER A 121 -12.67 6.74 -35.48
N SER A 122 -13.32 5.78 -34.81
CA SER A 122 -14.05 4.67 -35.43
C SER A 122 -15.45 5.08 -35.88
N ARG A 123 -16.17 5.92 -35.13
CA ARG A 123 -17.45 6.53 -35.58
C ARG A 123 -17.30 7.45 -36.79
N ARG A 124 -16.18 8.18 -36.94
CA ARG A 124 -15.90 8.92 -38.18
C ARG A 124 -15.66 8.00 -39.38
N ARG A 125 -15.22 6.75 -39.15
CA ARG A 125 -15.01 5.74 -40.19
C ARG A 125 -16.28 4.92 -40.50
N SER A 126 -17.19 4.76 -39.54
CA SER A 126 -18.48 4.09 -39.74
C SER A 126 -19.65 5.08 -39.66
N ARG A 127 -20.13 5.57 -40.81
CA ARG A 127 -21.45 6.21 -40.92
C ARG A 127 -22.53 5.13 -40.78
N GLY A 128 -23.13 5.04 -39.59
CA GLY A 128 -24.36 4.26 -39.35
C GLY A 128 -24.26 3.33 -38.14
N GLY A 129 -24.95 3.67 -37.05
CA GLY A 129 -25.05 2.85 -35.85
C GLY A 129 -25.47 3.63 -34.61
N LEU A 130 -26.78 3.69 -34.38
CA LEU A 130 -27.43 4.25 -33.19
C LEU A 130 -27.41 3.24 -32.04
N GLY A 131 -27.37 3.76 -30.80
CA GLY A 131 -27.98 3.10 -29.64
C GLY A 131 -27.07 2.36 -28.66
N ASP A 132 -27.24 2.69 -27.38
CA ASP A 132 -27.06 1.85 -26.18
C ASP A 132 -25.66 1.51 -25.64
N GLY A 133 -25.08 2.48 -24.89
CA GLY A 133 -23.99 2.22 -23.95
C GLY A 133 -24.17 2.83 -22.54
N ARG A 134 -25.27 3.56 -22.29
CA ARG A 134 -25.45 4.36 -21.07
C ARG A 134 -25.86 3.53 -19.85
N ALA A 135 -26.67 2.49 -20.03
CA ALA A 135 -27.14 1.63 -18.92
C ALA A 135 -26.07 0.64 -18.42
N ALA A 136 -25.28 0.03 -19.31
CA ALA A 136 -24.19 -0.88 -18.95
C ALA A 136 -23.09 -0.18 -18.11
N THR A 137 -22.90 1.12 -18.30
CA THR A 137 -21.89 1.90 -17.57
C THR A 137 -22.32 2.21 -16.12
N ALA A 138 -23.63 2.34 -15.83
CA ALA A 138 -24.12 2.66 -14.49
C ALA A 138 -24.15 1.44 -13.55
N VAL A 139 -24.55 0.27 -14.07
CA VAL A 139 -24.56 -0.99 -13.29
C VAL A 139 -23.15 -1.44 -12.93
N THR A 140 -22.18 -1.25 -13.84
CA THR A 140 -20.76 -1.57 -13.58
C THR A 140 -20.15 -0.70 -12.48
N ARG A 141 -20.51 0.60 -12.39
CA ARG A 141 -19.97 1.57 -11.41
C ARG A 141 -20.29 1.25 -9.95
N SER A 142 -21.54 0.87 -9.68
CA SER A 142 -22.03 0.60 -8.32
C SER A 142 -21.41 -0.67 -7.74
N VAL A 143 -21.12 -1.66 -8.59
CA VAL A 143 -20.50 -2.93 -8.19
C VAL A 143 -19.04 -2.71 -7.78
N THR A 144 -18.24 -1.98 -8.58
CA THR A 144 -16.81 -1.73 -8.28
C THR A 144 -16.60 -0.94 -6.99
N GLY A 145 -17.45 0.04 -6.69
CA GLY A 145 -17.35 0.82 -5.44
C GLY A 145 -17.60 -0.03 -4.19
N ALA A 146 -18.68 -0.83 -4.19
CA ALA A 146 -19.01 -1.69 -3.06
C ALA A 146 -17.97 -2.80 -2.82
N GLU A 147 -17.42 -3.38 -3.87
CA GLU A 147 -16.34 -4.39 -3.79
C GLU A 147 -15.08 -3.83 -3.15
N LEU A 148 -14.60 -2.66 -3.60
CA LEU A 148 -13.45 -1.99 -3.00
C LEU A 148 -13.69 -1.70 -1.52
N GLY A 149 -14.87 -1.17 -1.17
CA GLY A 149 -15.23 -0.90 0.22
C GLY A 149 -15.21 -2.18 1.07
N SER A 150 -15.70 -3.30 0.54
CA SER A 150 -15.73 -4.59 1.24
C SER A 150 -14.32 -5.16 1.45
N LEU A 151 -13.44 -5.05 0.45
CA LEU A 151 -12.04 -5.45 0.58
C LEU A 151 -11.32 -4.63 1.67
N LEU A 152 -11.49 -3.31 1.68
CA LEU A 152 -10.88 -2.45 2.72
C LEU A 152 -11.42 -2.76 4.11
N ALA A 153 -12.72 -3.02 4.26
CA ALA A 153 -13.29 -3.45 5.53
C ALA A 153 -12.67 -4.76 6.04
N LEU A 154 -12.43 -5.74 5.16
CA LEU A 154 -11.81 -7.02 5.48
C LEU A 154 -10.33 -6.87 5.90
N LEU A 155 -9.62 -5.90 5.33
CA LEU A 155 -8.22 -5.59 5.65
C LEU A 155 -8.08 -4.78 6.94
N SER A 156 -9.05 -3.93 7.26
CA SER A 156 -8.99 -2.99 8.38
C SER A 156 -8.57 -3.57 9.74
N PRO A 157 -8.92 -4.81 10.16
CA PRO A 157 -8.50 -5.35 11.46
C PRO A 157 -7.02 -5.78 11.52
N ARG A 158 -6.32 -5.79 10.38
CA ARG A 158 -4.93 -6.30 10.28
C ARG A 158 -3.88 -5.20 10.30
N VAL A 159 -4.29 -3.94 10.20
CA VAL A 159 -3.39 -2.79 10.03
C VAL A 159 -3.25 -2.06 11.36
N LEU A 160 -2.04 -2.03 11.92
CA LEU A 160 -1.78 -1.41 13.23
C LEU A 160 -1.59 0.09 13.12
N GLY A 161 -0.84 0.50 12.10
CA GLY A 161 -0.66 1.87 11.70
C GLY A 161 -0.46 1.94 10.20
N GLN A 162 -0.39 3.16 9.68
CA GLN A 162 -0.07 3.42 8.29
C GLN A 162 0.47 4.85 8.18
N TYR A 163 1.63 5.00 7.57
CA TYR A 163 1.99 6.26 6.93
C TYR A 163 1.39 6.30 5.51
N ASP A 164 0.35 7.12 5.32
CA ASP A 164 -0.27 7.33 4.02
C ASP A 164 0.45 8.46 3.27
N ALA A 165 1.44 8.11 2.46
CA ALA A 165 2.19 9.06 1.61
C ALA A 165 1.34 9.66 0.46
N PHE A 166 0.17 9.08 0.17
CA PHE A 166 -0.70 9.49 -0.93
C PHE A 166 -1.92 10.28 -0.45
N GLY A 167 -2.06 10.42 0.87
CA GLY A 167 -3.11 11.19 1.50
C GLY A 167 -3.00 12.69 1.22
N PRO A 168 -4.08 13.44 1.47
CA PRO A 168 -4.05 14.90 1.37
C PRO A 168 -2.98 15.52 2.29
N ASP A 169 -2.51 16.72 1.94
CA ASP A 169 -1.59 17.54 2.73
C ASP A 169 -0.16 17.00 2.91
N GLY A 170 0.34 16.19 1.96
CA GLY A 170 1.72 15.69 1.99
C GLY A 170 1.92 14.42 2.83
N GLY A 171 0.81 13.76 3.17
CA GLY A 171 0.79 12.47 3.83
C GLY A 171 0.58 12.54 5.34
N ARG A 172 0.12 11.43 5.92
CA ARG A 172 -0.32 11.38 7.33
C ARG A 172 0.01 10.04 7.98
N LEU A 173 0.60 10.11 9.18
CA LEU A 173 0.77 8.97 10.05
C LEU A 173 -0.55 8.69 10.78
N MET A 174 -1.06 7.48 10.65
CA MET A 174 -2.28 7.00 11.31
C MET A 174 -1.97 5.81 12.20
N LEU A 175 -2.58 5.77 13.39
CA LEU A 175 -2.53 4.62 14.30
C LEU A 175 -3.94 4.11 14.55
N VAL A 176 -4.16 2.80 14.36
CA VAL A 176 -5.49 2.18 14.48
C VAL A 176 -5.67 1.63 15.88
N ALA A 177 -6.12 2.49 16.81
CA ALA A 177 -6.25 2.19 18.23
C ALA A 177 -6.88 0.82 18.59
N PRO A 178 -8.04 0.43 18.03
CA PRO A 178 -8.64 -0.86 18.36
C PRO A 178 -7.74 -2.05 17.97
N ASN A 179 -6.95 -1.92 16.92
CA ASN A 179 -6.05 -2.99 16.47
C ASN A 179 -4.80 -3.07 17.33
N VAL A 180 -4.22 -1.92 17.71
CA VAL A 180 -3.05 -1.91 18.59
C VAL A 180 -3.41 -2.55 19.92
N LEU A 181 -4.54 -2.15 20.52
CA LEU A 181 -5.03 -2.75 21.76
C LEU A 181 -5.31 -4.26 21.61
N GLU A 182 -6.07 -4.66 20.59
CA GLU A 182 -6.43 -6.07 20.40
C GLU A 182 -5.20 -6.95 20.16
N VAL A 183 -4.24 -6.47 19.36
CA VAL A 183 -3.04 -7.24 19.05
C VAL A 183 -2.10 -7.30 20.25
N ALA A 184 -1.96 -6.23 21.04
CA ALA A 184 -1.21 -6.27 22.30
C ALA A 184 -1.77 -7.36 23.23
N GLN A 185 -3.10 -7.41 23.40
CA GLN A 185 -3.79 -8.42 24.20
C GLN A 185 -3.58 -9.84 23.65
N GLN A 186 -3.71 -10.03 22.33
CA GLN A 186 -3.51 -11.35 21.69
C GLN A 186 -2.06 -11.85 21.79
N LEU A 187 -1.09 -10.93 21.81
CA LEU A 187 0.32 -11.25 21.96
C LEU A 187 0.77 -11.28 23.42
N ASP A 188 -0.09 -10.92 24.36
CA ASP A 188 0.22 -10.85 25.79
C ASP A 188 1.47 -10.00 26.07
N VAL A 189 1.56 -8.84 25.41
CA VAL A 189 2.68 -7.90 25.55
C VAL A 189 2.23 -6.63 26.27
N ASP A 190 3.21 -5.93 26.86
CA ASP A 190 2.99 -4.61 27.45
C ASP A 190 2.47 -3.63 26.39
N LEU A 191 1.42 -2.88 26.74
CA LEU A 191 0.73 -2.03 25.78
C LEU A 191 1.51 -0.75 25.48
N ASP A 192 2.23 -0.21 26.47
CA ASP A 192 3.03 1.01 26.32
C ASP A 192 4.23 0.75 25.40
N ASP A 193 4.95 -0.34 25.65
CA ASP A 193 6.04 -0.80 24.79
C ASP A 193 5.53 -1.12 23.37
N PHE A 194 4.37 -1.78 23.25
CA PHE A 194 3.80 -2.12 21.95
C PHE A 194 3.32 -0.88 21.19
N ALA A 195 2.74 0.10 21.87
CA ALA A 195 2.32 1.37 21.28
C ALA A 195 3.52 2.14 20.73
N LEU A 196 4.62 2.25 21.50
CA LEU A 196 5.86 2.88 21.06
C LEU A 196 6.50 2.09 19.91
N TRP A 197 6.54 0.76 19.99
CA TRP A 197 7.04 -0.10 18.93
C TRP A 197 6.29 0.10 17.60
N VAL A 198 4.96 0.21 17.62
CA VAL A 198 4.17 0.52 16.41
C VAL A 198 4.48 1.94 15.92
N ALA A 199 4.51 2.93 16.82
CA ALA A 199 4.76 4.32 16.47
C ALA A 199 6.14 4.51 15.80
N LEU A 200 7.19 3.85 16.30
CA LEU A 200 8.53 3.87 15.71
C LEU A 200 8.57 3.30 14.29
N HIS A 201 7.82 2.23 14.04
CA HIS A 201 7.73 1.61 12.72
C HIS A 201 7.08 2.58 11.71
N GLU A 202 5.93 3.14 12.07
CA GLU A 202 5.22 4.09 11.20
C GLU A 202 6.00 5.40 11.01
N GLU A 203 6.65 5.89 12.05
CA GLU A 203 7.49 7.09 12.00
C GLU A 203 8.71 6.86 11.10
N THR A 204 9.26 5.64 11.07
CA THR A 204 10.34 5.31 10.12
C THR A 204 9.89 5.49 8.68
N HIS A 205 8.67 5.06 8.33
CA HIS A 205 8.13 5.31 7.00
C HIS A 205 7.89 6.79 6.73
N ARG A 206 7.37 7.55 7.71
CA ARG A 206 7.24 9.01 7.57
C ARG A 206 8.59 9.65 7.25
N VAL A 207 9.64 9.28 7.99
CA VAL A 207 11.01 9.81 7.80
C VAL A 207 11.56 9.42 6.43
N GLN A 208 11.34 8.19 5.96
CA GLN A 208 11.75 7.77 4.60
C GLN A 208 11.15 8.66 3.51
N PHE A 209 9.83 8.90 3.56
CA PHE A 209 9.15 9.75 2.57
C PHE A 209 9.48 11.23 2.73
N ALA A 210 9.77 11.70 3.96
CA ALA A 210 10.23 13.06 4.20
C ALA A 210 11.67 13.28 3.70
N ALA A 211 12.54 12.28 3.85
CA ALA A 211 13.92 12.30 3.36
C ALA A 211 13.99 12.16 1.82
N ALA A 212 13.02 11.47 1.22
CA ALA A 212 12.89 11.30 -0.22
C ALA A 212 11.52 11.80 -0.74
N PRO A 213 11.26 13.12 -0.82
CA PRO A 213 9.96 13.65 -1.28
C PRO A 213 9.57 13.20 -2.71
N TRP A 214 10.55 12.85 -3.54
CA TRP A 214 10.37 12.32 -4.89
C TRP A 214 9.81 10.88 -4.92
N LEU A 215 9.90 10.14 -3.81
CA LEU A 215 9.58 8.71 -3.74
C LEU A 215 8.09 8.42 -4.01
N ALA A 216 7.20 9.26 -3.50
CA ALA A 216 5.76 9.09 -3.72
C ALA A 216 5.41 9.20 -5.21
N ASP A 217 5.96 10.20 -5.91
CA ASP A 217 5.74 10.35 -7.34
C ASP A 217 6.38 9.23 -8.15
N HIS A 218 7.58 8.77 -7.75
CA HIS A 218 8.22 7.61 -8.36
C HIS A 218 7.33 6.36 -8.28
N LEU A 219 6.78 6.05 -7.10
CA LEU A 219 5.88 4.91 -6.92
C LEU A 219 4.57 5.08 -7.71
N ARG A 220 4.00 6.30 -7.76
CA ARG A 220 2.82 6.59 -8.60
C ARG A 220 3.11 6.30 -10.08
N GLU A 221 4.26 6.70 -10.59
CA GLU A 221 4.66 6.44 -11.97
C GLU A 221 4.79 4.94 -12.26
N ARG A 222 5.37 4.15 -11.33
CA ARG A 222 5.45 2.69 -11.47
C ARG A 222 4.07 2.03 -11.49
N VAL A 223 3.15 2.48 -10.64
CA VAL A 223 1.76 1.99 -10.64
C VAL A 223 1.03 2.36 -11.94
N ARG A 224 1.23 3.58 -12.46
CA ARG A 224 0.67 3.98 -13.76
C ARG A 224 1.19 3.11 -14.90
N ALA A 225 2.50 2.84 -14.94
CA ALA A 225 3.10 1.96 -15.94
C ALA A 225 2.54 0.53 -15.90
N LEU A 226 2.18 0.01 -14.71
CA LEU A 226 1.50 -1.27 -14.59
C LEU A 226 0.10 -1.25 -15.20
N ALA A 227 -0.60 -0.13 -15.05
CA ALA A 227 -1.98 0.03 -15.49
C ALA A 227 -2.15 0.39 -16.98
N ASP A 228 -1.21 1.12 -17.59
CA ASP A 228 -1.32 1.57 -18.98
C ASP A 228 -1.62 0.41 -19.97
N ASP A 229 -0.97 -0.75 -19.80
CA ASP A 229 -1.13 -1.95 -20.65
C ASP A 229 -2.38 -2.80 -20.33
N LEU A 230 -2.89 -2.70 -19.09
CA LEU A 230 -4.11 -3.41 -18.66
C LEU A 230 -5.37 -2.77 -19.25
N VAL A 231 -5.28 -1.48 -19.58
CA VAL A 231 -6.46 -0.69 -19.89
C VAL A 231 -6.44 -0.13 -21.32
N GLY A 232 -5.26 -0.04 -21.94
CA GLY A 232 -5.03 0.50 -23.28
C GLY A 232 -5.59 -0.30 -24.45
N ASP A 233 -5.68 -1.64 -24.36
CA ASP A 233 -6.25 -2.44 -25.46
C ASP A 233 -6.95 -3.73 -24.95
N PRO A 234 -8.28 -3.70 -24.78
CA PRO A 234 -9.08 -4.89 -24.45
C PRO A 234 -8.95 -5.99 -25.52
N GLY A 235 -8.70 -5.62 -26.78
CA GLY A 235 -8.45 -6.54 -27.89
C GLY A 235 -7.11 -7.24 -27.72
N ALA A 236 -6.03 -6.50 -27.41
CA ALA A 236 -4.74 -7.10 -27.12
C ALA A 236 -4.76 -7.98 -25.86
N GLY A 237 -5.57 -7.66 -24.84
CA GLY A 237 -5.75 -8.51 -23.66
C GLY A 237 -6.43 -9.84 -24.01
N LEU A 238 -7.50 -9.79 -24.81
CA LEU A 238 -8.22 -10.98 -25.28
C LEU A 238 -7.38 -11.80 -26.26
N GLU A 239 -6.64 -11.15 -27.16
CA GLU A 239 -5.70 -11.76 -28.09
C GLU A 239 -4.50 -12.39 -27.38
N ARG A 240 -3.97 -11.75 -26.33
CA ARG A 240 -2.93 -12.33 -25.47
C ARG A 240 -3.43 -13.53 -24.68
N ALA A 241 -4.64 -13.46 -24.10
CA ALA A 241 -5.26 -14.60 -23.45
C ALA A 241 -5.50 -15.75 -24.44
N ALA A 242 -6.01 -15.44 -25.64
CA ALA A 242 -6.18 -16.42 -26.71
C ALA A 242 -4.85 -16.96 -27.23
N ALA A 243 -3.78 -16.15 -27.28
CA ALA A 243 -2.44 -16.59 -27.66
C ALA A 243 -1.81 -17.49 -26.59
N ALA A 244 -1.98 -17.17 -25.30
CA ALA A 244 -1.55 -18.01 -24.19
C ALA A 244 -2.25 -19.37 -24.23
N VAL A 245 -3.57 -19.39 -24.44
CA VAL A 245 -4.36 -20.63 -24.64
C VAL A 245 -3.92 -21.41 -25.88
N ARG A 246 -3.56 -20.74 -26.98
CA ARG A 246 -3.04 -21.39 -28.19
C ARG A 246 -1.61 -21.92 -28.03
N SER A 247 -0.81 -21.36 -27.13
CA SER A 247 0.57 -21.79 -26.84
C SER A 247 0.67 -22.91 -25.80
N LEU A 248 -0.41 -23.14 -25.03
CA LEU A 248 -0.51 -24.20 -24.02
C LEU A 248 -0.20 -25.61 -24.58
N PRO A 249 -0.73 -26.04 -25.74
CA PRO A 249 -0.41 -27.34 -26.33
C PRO A 249 1.06 -27.50 -26.73
N GLU A 250 1.73 -26.43 -27.16
CA GLU A 250 3.15 -26.42 -27.54
C GLU A 250 4.07 -26.50 -26.32
N LEU A 251 3.70 -25.87 -25.19
CA LEU A 251 4.40 -25.98 -23.92
C LEU A 251 4.25 -27.36 -23.29
N VAL A 252 3.06 -27.95 -23.39
CA VAL A 252 2.80 -29.34 -22.95
C VAL A 252 3.53 -30.35 -23.83
N ARG A 253 3.60 -30.13 -25.15
CA ARG A 253 4.38 -30.98 -26.08
C ARG A 253 5.89 -30.85 -25.91
N ARG A 254 6.40 -29.66 -25.53
CA ARG A 254 7.83 -29.47 -25.22
C ARG A 254 8.19 -29.92 -23.79
N GLY A 255 7.24 -29.92 -22.86
CA GLY A 255 7.42 -30.36 -21.46
C GLY A 255 7.19 -31.87 -21.23
N GLY A 256 6.67 -32.60 -22.22
CA GLY A 256 6.37 -34.04 -22.11
C GLY A 256 7.56 -34.98 -22.31
N GLY A 257 8.81 -34.49 -22.30
CA GLY A 257 9.98 -35.26 -22.74
C GLY A 257 11.26 -35.09 -21.92
N ALA A 258 11.18 -34.73 -20.63
CA ALA A 258 12.36 -34.76 -19.76
C ALA A 258 12.00 -35.24 -18.35
N SER A 259 12.21 -36.54 -18.14
CA SER A 259 12.38 -37.14 -16.82
C SER A 259 13.70 -36.64 -16.20
N GLY A 260 13.63 -36.04 -15.01
CA GLY A 260 14.76 -35.94 -14.08
C GLY A 260 15.11 -34.53 -13.59
N GLY A 261 14.94 -34.30 -12.29
CA GLY A 261 15.67 -33.26 -11.55
C GLY A 261 14.85 -32.07 -11.07
N ALA A 262 15.15 -31.65 -9.84
CA ALA A 262 14.54 -30.56 -9.08
C ALA A 262 14.36 -29.21 -9.82
N ALA A 263 13.41 -28.41 -9.31
CA ALA A 263 13.17 -26.98 -9.56
C ALA A 263 12.38 -26.60 -10.82
N GLY A 264 11.08 -26.34 -10.63
CA GLY A 264 10.23 -25.67 -11.61
C GLY A 264 8.81 -25.52 -11.08
N ALA A 265 8.56 -24.48 -10.28
CA ALA A 265 7.19 -24.13 -9.89
C ALA A 265 6.34 -23.83 -11.14
N PRO A 266 5.04 -24.21 -11.15
CA PRO A 266 4.18 -23.93 -12.29
C PRO A 266 4.10 -22.41 -12.48
N VAL A 267 4.51 -21.94 -13.65
CA VAL A 267 4.45 -20.54 -14.07
C VAL A 267 3.01 -20.04 -13.87
N GLY A 268 2.81 -19.06 -12.99
CA GLY A 268 1.48 -18.54 -12.67
C GLY A 268 0.80 -17.98 -13.92
N LEU A 269 -0.49 -18.27 -14.11
CA LEU A 269 -1.27 -17.82 -15.27
C LEU A 269 -1.22 -16.30 -15.50
N LEU A 270 -1.00 -15.51 -14.45
CA LEU A 270 -0.82 -14.06 -14.55
C LEU A 270 0.57 -13.64 -15.07
N ASP A 271 1.63 -14.40 -14.80
CA ASP A 271 2.97 -14.13 -15.36
C ASP A 271 2.98 -14.27 -16.88
N LEU A 272 2.14 -15.16 -17.42
CA LEU A 272 1.94 -15.34 -18.87
C LEU A 272 1.15 -14.19 -19.51
N LEU A 273 0.39 -13.43 -18.72
CA LEU A 273 -0.45 -12.32 -19.19
C LEU A 273 0.25 -10.95 -19.09
N GLN A 274 1.31 -10.84 -18.28
CA GLN A 274 2.07 -9.60 -18.10
C GLN A 274 3.04 -9.32 -19.26
N THR A 275 3.13 -8.05 -19.66
CA THR A 275 4.15 -7.60 -20.63
C THR A 275 5.55 -7.56 -19.98
N PRO A 276 6.64 -7.63 -20.75
CA PRO A 276 7.99 -7.45 -20.22
C PRO A 276 8.16 -6.11 -19.47
N ALA A 277 7.47 -5.05 -19.92
CA ALA A 277 7.47 -3.76 -19.24
C ALA A 277 6.77 -3.83 -17.87
N GLN A 278 5.60 -4.48 -17.79
CA GLN A 278 4.89 -4.69 -16.52
C GLN A 278 5.72 -5.52 -15.52
N ARG A 279 6.38 -6.58 -16.00
CA ARG A 279 7.27 -7.38 -15.13
C ARG A 279 8.41 -6.56 -14.54
N ARG A 280 9.04 -5.69 -15.34
CA ARG A 280 10.09 -4.78 -14.87
C ARG A 280 9.55 -3.77 -13.86
N ALA A 281 8.44 -3.08 -14.17
CA ALA A 281 7.83 -2.11 -13.26
C ALA A 281 7.43 -2.75 -11.93
N LEU A 282 6.86 -3.97 -11.96
CA LEU A 282 6.54 -4.73 -10.75
C LEU A 282 7.79 -5.12 -9.97
N ALA A 283 8.85 -5.58 -10.65
CA ALA A 283 10.11 -5.93 -10.01
C ALA A 283 10.75 -4.72 -9.32
N GLU A 284 10.82 -3.58 -10.00
CA GLU A 284 11.32 -2.31 -9.46
C GLU A 284 10.48 -1.86 -8.25
N ALA A 285 9.15 -1.84 -8.37
CA ALA A 285 8.28 -1.51 -7.24
C ALA A 285 8.49 -2.46 -6.05
N THR A 286 8.69 -3.77 -6.31
CA THR A 286 8.98 -4.74 -5.25
C THR A 286 10.33 -4.46 -4.59
N ALA A 287 11.35 -4.07 -5.37
CA ALA A 287 12.68 -3.75 -4.85
C ALA A 287 12.64 -2.53 -3.92
N VAL A 288 11.91 -1.48 -4.30
CA VAL A 288 11.69 -0.30 -3.48
C VAL A 288 10.94 -0.65 -2.19
N MET A 289 9.84 -1.40 -2.27
CA MET A 289 9.13 -1.84 -1.06
C MET A 289 10.03 -2.69 -0.16
N SER A 290 10.86 -3.56 -0.73
CA SER A 290 11.82 -4.37 0.05
C SER A 290 12.84 -3.49 0.78
N LEU A 291 13.33 -2.41 0.15
CA LEU A 291 14.18 -1.43 0.81
C LEU A 291 13.47 -0.74 1.98
N LEU A 292 12.25 -0.21 1.75
CA LEU A 292 11.52 0.55 2.77
C LEU A 292 11.22 -0.30 4.01
N GLU A 293 10.69 -1.51 3.80
CA GLU A 293 10.38 -2.47 4.85
C GLU A 293 11.66 -2.97 5.54
N GLY A 294 12.70 -3.30 4.76
CA GLY A 294 13.98 -3.75 5.28
C GLY A 294 14.69 -2.72 6.14
N HIS A 295 14.60 -1.44 5.76
CA HIS A 295 15.14 -0.34 6.53
C HIS A 295 14.34 -0.12 7.82
N ALA A 296 13.01 -0.16 7.77
CA ALA A 296 12.17 -0.11 8.96
C ALA A 296 12.50 -1.24 9.93
N ASP A 297 12.62 -2.48 9.45
CA ASP A 297 13.03 -3.62 10.27
C ASP A 297 14.40 -3.40 10.94
N VAL A 298 15.39 -2.84 10.23
CA VAL A 298 16.71 -2.54 10.83
C VAL A 298 16.62 -1.40 11.85
N VAL A 299 15.84 -0.35 11.60
CA VAL A 299 15.62 0.72 12.58
C VAL A 299 14.99 0.15 13.86
N MET A 300 13.99 -0.72 13.73
CA MET A 300 13.35 -1.37 14.88
C MET A 300 14.32 -2.24 15.70
N ASP A 301 15.38 -2.77 15.08
CA ASP A 301 16.41 -3.56 15.77
C ASP A 301 17.38 -2.67 16.55
N GLU A 302 17.80 -1.57 15.94
CA GLU A 302 18.79 -0.65 16.48
C GLU A 302 18.22 0.24 17.61
N VAL A 303 16.91 0.49 17.62
CA VAL A 303 16.24 1.22 18.72
C VAL A 303 16.47 0.55 20.07
N GLY A 304 16.50 -0.78 20.12
CA GLY A 304 16.93 -1.56 21.29
C GLY A 304 16.04 -1.49 22.55
N PRO A 305 16.38 -2.27 23.60
CA PRO A 305 15.61 -2.36 24.84
C PRO A 305 15.66 -1.11 25.71
N GLN A 306 16.60 -0.19 25.46
CA GLN A 306 16.70 1.08 26.16
C GLN A 306 15.59 2.07 25.78
N VAL A 307 14.90 1.83 24.67
CA VAL A 307 13.75 2.62 24.22
C VAL A 307 12.46 1.82 24.35
N VAL A 308 12.49 0.55 23.91
CA VAL A 308 11.36 -0.37 24.05
C VAL A 308 11.81 -1.60 24.84
N PRO A 309 11.69 -1.59 26.18
CA PRO A 309 12.16 -2.67 27.06
C PRO A 309 11.85 -4.09 26.59
N SER A 310 10.62 -4.34 26.15
CA SER A 310 10.16 -5.67 25.69
C SER A 310 10.29 -5.91 24.17
N VAL A 311 11.09 -5.12 23.43
CA VAL A 311 11.20 -5.21 21.96
C VAL A 311 11.49 -6.61 21.44
N ALA A 312 12.38 -7.37 22.09
CA ALA A 312 12.73 -8.73 21.68
C ALA A 312 11.52 -9.68 21.81
N LEU A 313 10.74 -9.53 22.88
CA LEU A 313 9.54 -10.31 23.14
C LEU A 313 8.44 -9.97 22.13
N ILE A 314 8.19 -8.67 21.91
CA ILE A 314 7.24 -8.18 20.91
C ILE A 314 7.58 -8.78 19.55
N ARG A 315 8.84 -8.67 19.11
CA ARG A 315 9.28 -9.19 17.80
C ARG A 315 9.08 -10.70 17.68
N ALA A 316 9.48 -11.47 18.69
CA ALA A 316 9.34 -12.92 18.66
C ALA A 316 7.87 -13.35 18.53
N ARG A 317 6.98 -12.76 19.33
CA ARG A 317 5.54 -13.09 19.30
C ARG A 317 4.86 -12.57 18.03
N PHE A 318 5.26 -11.40 17.55
CA PHE A 318 4.75 -10.83 16.31
C PHE A 318 5.17 -11.67 15.08
N ALA A 319 6.42 -12.12 15.03
CA ALA A 319 6.90 -13.04 13.99
C ALA A 319 6.13 -14.37 14.01
N ALA A 320 5.90 -14.95 15.19
CA ALA A 320 5.09 -16.17 15.34
C ALA A 320 3.63 -15.96 14.91
N ARG A 321 3.03 -14.80 15.21
CA ARG A 321 1.69 -14.44 14.72
C ARG A 321 1.64 -14.31 13.20
N ARG A 322 2.63 -13.63 12.59
CA ARG A 322 2.74 -13.52 11.14
C ARG A 322 2.85 -14.89 10.47
N ALA A 323 3.69 -15.79 10.99
CA ALA A 323 3.83 -17.14 10.47
C ALA A 323 2.50 -17.93 10.48
N ARG A 324 1.70 -17.81 11.54
CA ARG A 324 0.36 -18.42 11.65
C ARG A 324 -0.67 -17.78 10.73
N SER A 325 -0.59 -16.46 10.53
CA SER A 325 -1.54 -15.71 9.70
C SER A 325 -1.34 -15.91 8.20
N ARG A 326 -0.18 -16.45 7.77
CA ARG A 326 0.14 -16.74 6.36
C ARG A 326 -0.93 -17.59 5.68
N GLY A 327 -1.47 -18.62 6.33
CA GLY A 327 -2.46 -19.51 5.72
C GLY A 327 -3.77 -18.83 5.25
N LEU A 328 -4.26 -17.82 5.99
CA LEU A 328 -5.51 -17.10 5.67
C LEU A 328 -5.30 -15.92 4.73
N VAL A 329 -4.15 -15.23 4.83
CA VAL A 329 -3.76 -14.13 3.96
C VAL A 329 -3.38 -14.64 2.57
N ASP A 330 -2.70 -15.79 2.49
CA ASP A 330 -2.45 -16.48 1.24
C ASP A 330 -3.76 -16.80 0.52
N GLN A 331 -4.85 -17.11 1.21
CA GLN A 331 -6.13 -17.46 0.56
C GLN A 331 -6.83 -16.26 -0.10
N VAL A 332 -6.72 -15.06 0.48
CA VAL A 332 -7.31 -13.83 -0.07
C VAL A 332 -6.38 -13.18 -1.12
N LEU A 333 -5.06 -13.23 -0.93
CA LEU A 333 -4.07 -12.76 -1.91
C LEU A 333 -3.98 -13.68 -3.14
N ARG A 334 -4.15 -15.01 -2.98
CA ARG A 334 -4.23 -15.97 -4.09
C ARG A 334 -5.32 -15.61 -5.09
N SER A 335 -6.44 -15.05 -4.63
CA SER A 335 -7.59 -14.70 -5.46
C SER A 335 -7.46 -13.38 -6.23
N VAL A 336 -6.59 -12.44 -5.82
CA VAL A 336 -6.59 -11.07 -6.38
C VAL A 336 -5.36 -10.77 -7.25
N LEU A 337 -4.22 -11.44 -7.07
CA LEU A 337 -2.99 -11.08 -7.78
C LEU A 337 -2.12 -12.24 -8.29
N GLY A 338 -2.49 -13.52 -8.05
CA GLY A 338 -1.71 -14.70 -8.48
C GLY A 338 -0.19 -14.55 -8.31
N LEU A 339 0.20 -13.82 -7.25
CA LEU A 339 1.57 -13.41 -6.95
C LEU A 339 2.25 -14.51 -6.11
N GLU A 340 2.16 -15.76 -6.57
CA GLU A 340 2.50 -16.93 -5.77
C GLU A 340 4.02 -17.19 -5.64
N ALA A 341 4.88 -16.27 -6.09
CA ALA A 341 6.34 -16.48 -6.08
C ALA A 341 7.17 -15.52 -5.21
N LYS A 342 6.59 -14.46 -4.63
CA LYS A 342 7.38 -13.30 -4.13
C LYS A 342 7.36 -13.02 -2.62
N LEU A 343 6.84 -13.91 -1.79
CA LEU A 343 6.92 -13.75 -0.33
C LEU A 343 8.27 -14.15 0.29
N ARG A 344 9.19 -14.78 -0.48
CA ARG A 344 10.59 -14.96 -0.06
C ARG A 344 11.34 -13.62 0.04
N GLN A 345 10.86 -12.58 -0.62
CA GLN A 345 11.55 -11.30 -0.82
C GLN A 345 11.55 -10.38 0.43
N TYR A 346 10.69 -10.64 1.41
CA TYR A 346 10.69 -9.90 2.69
C TYR A 346 11.95 -10.14 3.53
N ALA A 347 12.60 -11.29 3.41
CA ALA A 347 13.87 -11.57 4.10
C ALA A 347 15.07 -10.90 3.42
N ASP A 348 14.90 -10.35 2.21
CA ASP A 348 16.00 -9.81 1.40
C ASP A 348 16.25 -8.33 1.72
N GLY A 349 15.21 -7.54 2.03
CA GLY A 349 15.33 -6.13 2.37
C GLY A 349 16.21 -5.83 3.58
N ALA A 350 15.93 -6.44 4.73
CA ALA A 350 16.74 -6.23 5.94
C ALA A 350 18.18 -6.75 5.76
N ARG A 351 18.37 -7.82 4.97
CA ARG A 351 19.70 -8.34 4.61
C ARG A 351 20.44 -7.35 3.72
N PHE A 352 19.74 -6.73 2.78
CA PHE A 352 20.26 -5.64 1.94
C PHE A 352 20.75 -4.49 2.80
N VAL A 353 19.86 -3.93 3.62
CA VAL A 353 20.17 -2.78 4.48
C VAL A 353 21.36 -3.07 5.38
N ARG A 354 21.35 -4.17 6.13
CA ARG A 354 22.51 -4.55 6.97
C ARG A 354 23.77 -4.81 6.15
N GLY A 355 23.63 -5.37 4.95
CA GLY A 355 24.73 -5.66 4.04
C GLY A 355 25.41 -4.40 3.52
N VAL A 356 24.63 -3.37 3.19
CA VAL A 356 25.11 -2.05 2.79
C VAL A 356 25.69 -1.32 4.00
N THR A 357 24.96 -1.23 5.11
CA THR A 357 25.42 -0.54 6.33
C THR A 357 26.74 -1.11 6.85
N ARG A 358 26.96 -2.43 6.81
CA ARG A 358 28.26 -3.02 7.19
C ARG A 358 29.44 -2.58 6.31
N ARG A 359 29.18 -2.17 5.06
CA ARG A 359 30.21 -1.80 4.08
C ARG A 359 30.48 -0.30 4.07
N VAL A 360 29.43 0.52 4.14
CA VAL A 360 29.53 1.98 3.95
C VAL A 360 28.94 2.80 5.10
N GLY A 361 28.53 2.14 6.19
CA GLY A 361 27.88 2.79 7.33
C GLY A 361 26.47 3.29 7.03
N THR A 362 25.79 3.82 8.06
CA THR A 362 24.43 4.39 7.93
C THR A 362 24.42 5.62 7.01
N ALA A 363 25.45 6.48 7.11
CA ALA A 363 25.58 7.64 6.23
C ALA A 363 25.73 7.24 4.75
N GLY A 364 26.48 6.18 4.45
CA GLY A 364 26.60 5.66 3.08
C GLY A 364 25.32 4.99 2.59
N LEU A 365 24.57 4.30 3.46
CA LEU A 365 23.24 3.78 3.12
C LEU A 365 22.28 4.92 2.76
N ASN A 366 22.32 6.05 3.46
CA ASN A 366 21.41 7.18 3.23
C ASN A 366 21.48 7.78 1.82
N ALA A 367 22.48 7.41 1.01
CA ALA A 367 22.48 7.71 -0.42
C ALA A 367 21.24 7.16 -1.16
N VAL A 368 20.59 6.08 -0.68
CA VAL A 368 19.34 5.56 -1.29
C VAL A 368 18.21 6.59 -1.36
N TRP A 369 18.24 7.61 -0.51
CA TRP A 369 17.22 8.67 -0.45
C TRP A 369 17.48 9.84 -1.42
N SER A 370 18.65 9.89 -2.08
CA SER A 370 19.06 11.04 -2.89
C SER A 370 18.30 11.17 -4.21
N GLY A 371 17.79 10.07 -4.76
CA GLY A 371 17.05 10.07 -6.01
C GLY A 371 16.76 8.66 -6.54
N PRO A 372 15.92 8.54 -7.60
CA PRO A 372 15.55 7.26 -8.17
C PRO A 372 16.73 6.41 -8.63
N ALA A 373 17.81 7.04 -9.10
CA ALA A 373 19.01 6.36 -9.55
C ALA A 373 19.77 5.67 -8.40
N ALA A 374 19.57 6.08 -7.14
CA ALA A 374 20.22 5.47 -5.98
C ALA A 374 19.40 4.31 -5.37
N LEU A 375 18.18 4.06 -5.85
CA LEU A 375 17.38 2.91 -5.40
C LEU A 375 18.05 1.58 -5.82
N PRO A 376 17.89 0.50 -5.03
CA PRO A 376 18.36 -0.82 -5.44
C PRO A 376 17.53 -1.34 -6.61
N ALA A 377 18.22 -1.86 -7.62
CA ALA A 377 17.62 -2.70 -8.64
C ALA A 377 17.17 -4.04 -8.03
N PRO A 378 16.22 -4.75 -8.64
CA PRO A 378 15.73 -6.03 -8.12
C PRO A 378 16.83 -7.06 -7.84
N GLU A 379 17.87 -7.09 -8.68
CA GLU A 379 19.01 -8.00 -8.57
C GLU A 379 19.94 -7.60 -7.41
N GLU A 380 20.02 -6.30 -7.11
CA GLU A 380 20.90 -5.75 -6.07
C GLU A 380 20.33 -5.94 -4.66
N VAL A 381 19.01 -6.12 -4.52
CA VAL A 381 18.41 -6.45 -3.21
C VAL A 381 19.00 -7.75 -2.64
N ALA A 382 19.36 -8.70 -3.51
CA ALA A 382 20.02 -9.94 -3.12
C ALA A 382 21.56 -9.82 -3.04
N ASP A 383 22.17 -8.86 -3.73
CA ASP A 383 23.60 -8.56 -3.70
C ASP A 383 23.88 -7.12 -3.24
N PRO A 384 24.01 -6.88 -1.92
CA PRO A 384 24.25 -5.54 -1.38
C PRO A 384 25.59 -4.96 -1.85
N ALA A 385 26.55 -5.80 -2.25
CA ALA A 385 27.84 -5.33 -2.74
C ALA A 385 27.74 -4.75 -4.16
N ALA A 386 26.83 -5.28 -5.00
CA ALA A 386 26.57 -4.70 -6.33
C ALA A 386 26.06 -3.26 -6.23
N TRP A 387 25.10 -3.01 -5.33
CA TRP A 387 24.62 -1.66 -5.08
C TRP A 387 25.72 -0.72 -4.59
N VAL A 388 26.54 -1.18 -3.63
CA VAL A 388 27.65 -0.37 -3.11
C VAL A 388 28.63 0.02 -4.21
N ARG A 389 29.04 -0.92 -5.07
CA ARG A 389 29.92 -0.61 -6.22
C ARG A 389 29.29 0.41 -7.16
N ARG A 390 27.99 0.29 -7.44
CA ARG A 390 27.30 1.20 -8.36
C ARG A 390 27.16 2.61 -7.80
N VAL A 391 26.89 2.75 -6.50
CA VAL A 391 26.57 4.05 -5.88
C VAL A 391 27.80 4.74 -5.29
N HIS A 392 28.78 3.98 -4.79
CA HIS A 392 29.94 4.52 -4.07
C HIS A 392 31.29 4.31 -4.78
N GLY A 393 31.36 3.49 -5.83
CA GLY A 393 32.59 3.15 -6.58
C GLY A 393 33.20 1.83 -6.16
#